data_AF-A0A937I780-F1
#
_entry.id   AF-A0A937I780-F1
#
_cell.length_a   1.000
_cell.length_b   1.000
_cell.length_c   1.000
_cell.angle_alpha   90.00
_cell.angle_beta   90.00
_cell.angle_gamma   90.00
#
_symmetry.space_group_name_H-M   'P 1'
#
loop_
_entity.id
_entity.type
_entity.pdbx_description
1 polymer ?
#
loop_
_entity_poly.entity_id
_entity_poly.type
_entity_poly.pdbx_seq_one_letter_code
_entity_poly.pdbx_strand_id
1 'polypeptide(L)'
;MRIAKYPFAVLSAALFTVMLMTPISSLSNLIWLASVDMPVGLISSLEVILFDFQRLGIALFGVIIIGFTVAFTIAGLISKYSSLGGKYLYAVAGSVAIGVALVLMVELLFQTQLLGGNRTLIGKVLHWGAGFLGGYFYFKLISEEKNFTFIIRFLGIFYAYFLLGLVLNWVFTPIIAAADFGFVFNELTSDAQNALLRDFTSFFVATFLFSILGVITLNPVWFFSTGMIYIGAGVFNLVAIYAHGTGFNQIFIGEFVLGSWPIALGLVLYLKQKKTPE
;
A
#
# COMPACT_ATOMS: atom_id res chain seq x y z
N MET A 1 -4.18 -24.94 1.66
CA MET A 1 -3.94 -23.52 2.00
C MET A 1 -3.55 -23.25 3.45
N ARG A 2 -3.43 -24.27 4.34
CA ARG A 2 -3.17 -24.05 5.78
C ARG A 2 -1.86 -23.30 6.09
N ILE A 3 -0.78 -23.55 5.33
CA ILE A 3 0.55 -22.93 5.59
C ILE A 3 0.59 -21.46 5.15
N ALA A 4 0.03 -21.11 3.98
CA ALA A 4 0.01 -19.73 3.49
C ALA A 4 -0.92 -18.80 4.30
N LYS A 5 -1.85 -19.37 5.08
CA LYS A 5 -2.84 -18.61 5.84
C LYS A 5 -2.20 -17.66 6.86
N TYR A 6 -1.21 -18.12 7.62
CA TYR A 6 -0.61 -17.31 8.68
C TYR A 6 0.23 -16.16 8.15
N PRO A 7 1.16 -16.35 7.18
CA PRO A 7 1.91 -15.23 6.60
C PRO A 7 1.00 -14.17 5.98
N PHE A 8 0.02 -14.57 5.16
CA PHE A 8 -0.93 -13.60 4.57
C PHE A 8 -1.83 -12.93 5.61
N ALA A 9 -2.15 -13.59 6.71
CA ALA A 9 -2.87 -12.97 7.82
C ALA A 9 -2.03 -11.90 8.51
N VAL A 10 -0.74 -12.15 8.76
CA VAL A 10 0.19 -11.14 9.32
C VAL A 10 0.28 -9.94 8.38
N LEU A 11 0.56 -10.20 7.09
CA LEU A 11 0.67 -9.14 6.08
C LEU A 11 -0.63 -8.32 5.98
N SER A 12 -1.79 -8.98 5.96
CA SER A 12 -3.08 -8.28 5.89
C SER A 12 -3.35 -7.45 7.15
N ALA A 13 -3.03 -7.99 8.33
CA ALA A 13 -3.19 -7.27 9.59
C ALA A 13 -2.25 -6.07 9.68
N ALA A 14 -0.99 -6.22 9.27
CA ALA A 14 -0.02 -5.13 9.23
C ALA A 14 -0.48 -4.02 8.27
N LEU A 15 -0.93 -4.39 7.07
CA LEU A 15 -1.42 -3.42 6.08
C LEU A 15 -2.64 -2.66 6.62
N PHE A 16 -3.58 -3.38 7.23
CA PHE A 16 -4.75 -2.76 7.85
C PHE A 16 -4.37 -1.80 8.98
N THR A 17 -3.42 -2.18 9.85
CA THR A 17 -2.94 -1.28 10.90
C THR A 17 -2.22 -0.06 10.33
N VAL A 18 -1.39 -0.21 9.29
CA VAL A 18 -0.77 0.92 8.59
C VAL A 18 -1.82 1.90 8.07
N MET A 19 -2.87 1.38 7.41
CA MET A 19 -3.95 2.20 6.84
C MET A 19 -4.69 3.02 7.89
N LEU A 20 -4.67 2.60 9.16
CA LEU A 20 -5.20 3.38 10.28
C LEU A 20 -4.15 4.34 10.86
N MET A 21 -2.90 3.90 11.02
CA MET A 21 -1.84 4.66 11.67
C MET A 21 -1.36 5.87 10.86
N THR A 22 -1.37 5.80 9.52
CA THR A 22 -0.90 6.90 8.67
C THR A 22 -1.83 8.11 8.75
N PRO A 23 -3.17 8.00 8.58
CA PRO A 23 -4.05 9.16 8.80
C PRO A 23 -4.00 9.72 10.22
N ILE A 24 -3.87 8.86 11.25
CA ILE A 24 -3.70 9.31 12.65
C ILE A 24 -2.46 10.22 12.75
N SER A 25 -1.34 9.79 12.16
CA SER A 25 -0.09 10.53 12.21
C SER A 25 -0.17 11.85 11.44
N SER A 26 -0.71 11.83 10.23
CA SER A 26 -0.83 13.03 9.38
C SER A 26 -1.78 14.06 9.96
N LEU A 27 -2.96 13.64 10.43
CA LEU A 27 -3.92 14.53 11.09
C LEU A 27 -3.34 15.13 12.37
N SER A 28 -2.64 14.34 13.19
CA SER A 28 -1.97 14.85 14.39
C SER A 28 -0.89 15.87 14.04
N ASN A 29 -0.14 15.65 12.95
CA ASN A 29 0.88 16.58 12.49
C ASN A 29 0.26 17.90 11.98
N LEU A 30 -0.84 17.83 11.22
CA LEU A 30 -1.55 19.01 10.73
C LEU A 30 -2.17 19.82 11.86
N ILE A 31 -2.77 19.16 12.87
CA ILE A 31 -3.28 19.81 14.08
C ILE A 31 -2.16 20.52 14.83
N TRP A 32 -1.00 19.87 14.97
CA TRP A 32 0.16 20.48 15.61
C TRP A 32 0.67 21.70 14.84
N LEU A 33 0.80 21.62 13.51
CA LEU A 33 1.20 22.75 12.67
C LEU A 33 0.23 23.94 12.82
N ALA A 34 -1.07 23.67 12.79
CA ALA A 34 -2.08 24.71 13.01
C ALA A 34 -1.98 25.34 14.41
N SER A 35 -1.57 24.58 15.43
CA SER A 35 -1.41 25.08 16.80
C SER A 35 -0.18 25.99 17.02
N VAL A 36 0.76 26.00 16.07
CA VAL A 36 1.97 26.86 16.11
C VAL A 36 1.93 27.94 15.02
N ASP A 37 0.72 28.33 14.60
CA ASP A 37 0.45 29.37 13.60
C ASP A 37 1.11 29.14 12.23
N MET A 38 1.40 27.87 11.89
CA MET A 38 1.86 27.51 10.55
C MET A 38 0.66 27.43 9.58
N PRO A 39 0.80 27.91 8.33
CA PRO A 39 -0.30 27.89 7.37
C PRO A 39 -0.66 26.44 6.96
N VAL A 40 -1.89 26.03 7.28
CA VAL A 40 -2.44 24.72 6.91
C VAL A 40 -3.62 24.91 5.96
N GLY A 41 -3.35 24.77 4.66
CA GLY A 41 -4.37 24.84 3.62
C GLY A 41 -5.10 23.50 3.43
N LEU A 42 -6.30 23.54 2.84
CA LEU A 42 -7.08 22.33 2.58
C LEU A 42 -6.39 21.39 1.58
N ILE A 43 -5.88 21.94 0.48
CA ILE A 43 -5.19 21.16 -0.56
C ILE A 43 -3.88 20.58 -0.05
N SER A 44 -3.06 21.38 0.64
CA SER A 44 -1.80 20.89 1.22
C SER A 44 -2.04 19.86 2.33
N SER A 45 -3.13 19.97 3.10
CA SER A 45 -3.52 18.94 4.06
C SER A 45 -3.87 17.62 3.38
N LEU A 46 -4.62 17.67 2.28
CA LEU A 46 -4.98 16.48 1.51
C LEU A 46 -3.72 15.81 0.94
N GLU A 47 -2.81 16.59 0.38
CA GLU A 47 -1.52 16.11 -0.13
C GLU A 47 -0.72 15.40 0.96
N VAL A 48 -0.54 16.04 2.13
CA VAL A 48 0.19 15.44 3.26
C VAL A 48 -0.44 14.12 3.68
N ILE A 49 -1.76 14.06 3.84
CA ILE A 49 -2.46 12.84 4.24
C ILE A 49 -2.26 11.73 3.20
N LEU A 50 -2.41 12.02 1.91
CA LEU A 50 -2.31 11.02 0.86
C LEU A 50 -0.86 10.54 0.65
N PHE A 51 0.11 11.45 0.65
CA PHE A 51 1.52 11.10 0.50
C PHE A 51 2.05 10.35 1.72
N ASP A 52 1.68 10.73 2.95
CA ASP A 52 2.01 9.93 4.13
C ASP A 52 1.32 8.57 4.08
N PHE A 53 0.04 8.53 3.68
CA PHE A 53 -0.69 7.28 3.55
C PHE A 53 0.03 6.29 2.66
N GLN A 54 0.70 6.74 1.59
CA GLN A 54 1.45 5.87 0.69
C GLN A 54 2.93 5.70 1.10
N ARG A 55 3.70 6.79 1.25
CA ARG A 55 5.16 6.75 1.43
C ARG A 55 5.53 6.30 2.84
N LEU A 56 5.05 7.01 3.85
CA LEU A 56 5.25 6.64 5.24
C LEU A 56 4.60 5.28 5.53
N GLY A 57 3.46 5.00 4.90
CA GLY A 57 2.79 3.71 5.06
C GLY A 57 3.61 2.52 4.56
N ILE A 58 4.33 2.62 3.44
CA ILE A 58 5.25 1.56 2.98
C ILE A 58 6.35 1.29 4.02
N ALA A 59 6.96 2.34 4.57
CA ALA A 59 7.99 2.21 5.59
C ALA A 59 7.44 1.55 6.87
N LEU A 60 6.28 2.01 7.34
CA LEU A 60 5.61 1.45 8.52
C LEU A 60 5.16 0.00 8.30
N PHE A 61 4.78 -0.37 7.08
CA PHE A 61 4.40 -1.74 6.75
C PHE A 61 5.52 -2.72 7.06
N GLY A 62 6.76 -2.41 6.68
CA GLY A 62 7.93 -3.24 6.99
C GLY A 62 8.15 -3.42 8.49
N VAL A 63 8.11 -2.31 9.26
CA VAL A 63 8.30 -2.33 10.72
C VAL A 63 7.20 -3.15 11.41
N ILE A 64 5.94 -2.94 11.02
CA ILE A 64 4.79 -3.57 11.65
C ILE A 64 4.73 -5.06 11.33
N ILE A 65 5.12 -5.51 10.13
CA ILE A 65 5.22 -6.95 9.82
C ILE A 65 6.15 -7.65 10.80
N ILE A 66 7.32 -7.07 11.07
CA ILE A 66 8.31 -7.67 11.99
C ILE A 66 7.70 -7.76 13.39
N GLY A 67 7.16 -6.65 13.90
CA GLY A 67 6.52 -6.60 15.23
C GLY A 67 5.35 -7.58 15.37
N PHE A 68 4.46 -7.62 14.39
CA PHE A 68 3.29 -8.51 14.38
C PHE A 68 3.68 -9.97 14.24
N THR A 69 4.70 -10.30 13.45
CA THR A 69 5.19 -11.68 13.33
C THR A 69 5.63 -12.22 14.69
N VAL A 70 6.41 -11.44 15.44
CA VAL A 70 6.87 -11.82 16.78
C VAL A 70 5.68 -11.89 17.74
N ALA A 71 4.88 -10.83 17.83
CA ALA A 71 3.78 -10.72 18.79
C ALA A 71 2.70 -11.80 18.58
N PHE A 72 2.31 -12.07 17.33
CA PHE A 72 1.29 -13.07 17.04
C PHE A 72 1.82 -14.50 17.17
N THR A 73 3.12 -14.73 16.98
CA THR A 73 3.74 -16.03 17.31
C THR A 73 3.69 -16.28 18.82
N ILE A 74 4.05 -15.29 19.64
CA ILE A 74 3.96 -15.37 21.10
C ILE A 74 2.52 -15.58 21.55
N ALA A 75 1.57 -14.81 21.01
CA ALA A 75 0.14 -14.99 21.30
C ALA A 75 -0.37 -16.39 20.92
N GLY A 76 0.11 -16.95 19.80
CA GLY A 76 -0.18 -18.32 19.39
C GLY A 76 0.34 -19.36 20.39
N LEU A 77 1.57 -19.17 20.90
CA LEU A 77 2.15 -20.04 21.93
C LEU A 77 1.37 -19.95 23.26
N ILE A 78 1.03 -18.73 23.71
CA ILE A 78 0.21 -18.52 24.91
C ILE A 78 -1.14 -19.22 24.75
N SER A 79 -1.80 -19.05 23.60
CA SER A 79 -3.08 -19.68 23.30
C SER A 79 -3.02 -21.21 23.25
N LYS A 80 -1.84 -21.78 23.01
CA LYS A 80 -1.64 -23.24 22.97
C LYS A 80 -1.41 -23.84 24.36
N TYR A 81 -0.71 -23.12 25.23
CA TYR A 81 -0.25 -23.65 26.53
C TYR A 81 -0.97 -23.07 27.74
N SER A 82 -1.96 -22.19 27.54
CA SER A 82 -2.74 -21.61 28.63
C SER A 82 -4.23 -21.58 28.28
N SER A 83 -5.08 -21.25 29.27
CA SER A 83 -6.50 -20.98 29.06
C SER A 83 -6.76 -19.62 28.41
N LEU A 84 -5.73 -18.77 28.27
CA LEU A 84 -5.83 -17.46 27.63
C LEU A 84 -5.75 -17.64 26.12
N GLY A 85 -6.83 -17.32 25.40
CA GLY A 85 -6.88 -17.46 23.96
C GLY A 85 -7.95 -16.57 23.32
N GLY A 86 -8.14 -16.74 22.02
CA GLY A 86 -9.19 -16.05 21.28
C GLY A 86 -8.85 -14.61 20.86
N LYS A 87 -9.87 -13.89 20.39
CA LYS A 87 -9.73 -12.61 19.68
C LYS A 87 -9.03 -11.51 20.48
N TYR A 88 -9.23 -11.46 21.80
CA TYR A 88 -8.68 -10.40 22.64
C TYR A 88 -7.19 -10.60 22.95
N LEU A 89 -6.70 -11.84 22.99
CA LEU A 89 -5.26 -12.09 23.17
C LEU A 89 -4.45 -11.51 22.01
N TYR A 90 -4.88 -11.78 20.78
CA TYR A 90 -4.23 -11.23 19.59
C TYR A 90 -4.39 -9.71 19.47
N ALA A 91 -5.56 -9.18 19.85
CA ALA A 91 -5.78 -7.73 19.87
C ALA A 91 -4.84 -7.03 20.85
N VAL A 92 -4.70 -7.53 22.09
CA VAL A 92 -3.74 -6.99 23.07
C VAL A 92 -2.30 -7.15 22.56
N ALA A 93 -1.95 -8.30 21.99
CA ALA A 93 -0.62 -8.52 21.42
C ALA A 93 -0.30 -7.52 20.29
N GLY A 94 -1.26 -7.23 19.41
CA GLY A 94 -1.11 -6.22 18.36
C GLY A 94 -0.94 -4.81 18.92
N SER A 95 -1.70 -4.45 19.96
CA SER A 95 -1.57 -3.18 20.66
C SER A 95 -0.18 -3.01 21.30
N VAL A 96 0.30 -4.04 22.01
CA VAL A 96 1.64 -4.07 22.62
C VAL A 96 2.72 -3.99 21.55
N ALA A 97 2.57 -4.72 20.43
CA ALA A 97 3.53 -4.67 19.32
C ALA A 97 3.68 -3.25 18.75
N ILE A 98 2.57 -2.52 18.57
CA ILE A 98 2.62 -1.12 18.13
C ILE A 98 3.23 -0.24 19.21
N GLY A 99 2.86 -0.40 20.48
CA GLY A 99 3.46 0.36 21.57
C GLY A 99 4.98 0.21 21.64
N VAL A 100 5.48 -1.03 21.55
CA VAL A 100 6.91 -1.32 21.49
C VAL A 100 7.54 -0.73 20.24
N ALA A 101 6.92 -0.89 19.07
CA ALA A 101 7.44 -0.31 17.83
C ALA A 101 7.57 1.22 17.90
N LEU A 102 6.59 1.92 18.48
CA LEU A 102 6.65 3.36 18.67
C LEU A 102 7.82 3.79 19.57
N VAL A 103 8.06 3.05 20.66
CA VAL A 103 9.21 3.31 21.55
C VAL A 103 10.52 3.03 20.83
N LEU A 104 10.66 1.87 20.18
CA LEU A 104 11.89 1.51 19.48
C LEU A 104 12.19 2.44 18.30
N MET A 105 11.18 2.91 17.57
CA MET A 105 11.39 3.89 16.51
C MET A 105 12.00 5.20 17.07
N VAL A 106 11.55 5.65 18.24
CA VAL A 106 12.13 6.84 18.88
C VAL A 106 13.51 6.54 19.44
N GLU A 107 13.64 5.54 20.30
CA GLU A 107 14.84 5.30 21.12
C GLU A 107 16.00 4.65 20.35
N LEU A 108 15.72 3.88 19.30
CA LEU A 108 16.75 3.12 18.58
C LEU A 108 17.02 3.69 17.18
N LEU A 109 15.98 4.11 16.46
CA LEU A 109 16.11 4.43 15.03
C LEU A 109 16.27 5.93 14.76
N PHE A 110 15.39 6.77 15.31
CA PHE A 110 15.27 8.16 14.87
C PHE A 110 15.70 9.20 15.91
N GLN A 111 15.78 8.86 17.20
CA GLN A 111 16.03 9.81 18.30
C GLN A 111 15.03 10.98 18.34
N THR A 112 13.89 10.83 17.64
CA THR A 112 12.84 11.84 17.53
C THR A 112 11.48 11.19 17.23
N GLN A 113 10.41 11.92 17.51
CA GLN A 113 9.04 11.49 17.25
C GLN A 113 8.66 11.78 15.80
N LEU A 114 9.06 10.85 14.92
CA LEU A 114 8.79 10.91 13.48
C LEU A 114 7.28 10.94 13.18
N LEU A 115 6.51 10.10 13.86
CA LEU A 115 5.06 10.04 13.71
C LEU A 115 4.40 11.15 14.52
N GLY A 116 3.68 12.06 13.84
CA GLY A 116 2.99 13.18 14.50
C GLY A 116 2.06 12.74 15.64
N GLY A 117 1.37 11.60 15.47
CA GLY A 117 0.50 11.02 16.51
C GLY A 117 1.27 10.57 17.77
N ASN A 118 2.56 10.26 17.67
CA ASN A 118 3.35 9.83 18.82
C ASN A 118 3.74 11.00 19.76
N ARG A 119 3.47 12.26 19.36
CA ARG A 119 3.78 13.45 20.17
C ARG A 119 2.83 13.69 21.32
N THR A 120 1.60 13.18 21.22
CA THR A 120 0.54 13.39 22.21
C THR A 120 0.08 12.08 22.81
N LEU A 121 -0.48 12.13 24.02
CA LEU A 121 -1.08 10.94 24.64
C LEU A 121 -2.24 10.38 23.78
N ILE A 122 -3.06 11.27 23.22
CA ILE A 122 -4.22 10.88 22.39
C ILE A 122 -3.74 10.12 21.16
N GLY A 123 -2.76 10.63 20.42
CA GLY A 123 -2.27 9.96 19.22
C GLY A 123 -1.60 8.62 19.53
N LYS A 124 -0.87 8.50 20.65
CA LYS A 124 -0.34 7.21 21.15
C LYS A 124 -1.46 6.19 21.39
N VAL A 125 -2.52 6.60 22.10
CA VAL A 125 -3.68 5.74 22.38
C VAL A 125 -4.37 5.32 21.07
N LEU A 126 -4.52 6.23 20.10
CA LEU A 126 -5.08 5.90 18.79
C LEU A 126 -4.21 4.91 18.01
N HIS A 127 -2.88 5.04 18.06
CA HIS A 127 -1.96 4.08 17.46
C HIS A 127 -2.02 2.70 18.14
N TRP A 128 -2.10 2.66 19.47
CA TRP A 128 -2.31 1.42 20.22
C TRP A 128 -3.65 0.78 19.85
N GLY A 129 -4.69 1.58 19.64
CA GLY A 129 -5.99 1.15 19.13
C GLY A 129 -5.90 0.57 17.71
N ALA A 130 -5.13 1.19 16.82
CA ALA A 130 -4.87 0.64 15.49
C ALA A 130 -4.15 -0.72 15.54
N GLY A 131 -3.21 -0.89 16.47
CA GLY A 131 -2.57 -2.19 16.75
C GLY A 131 -3.57 -3.22 17.30
N PHE A 132 -4.46 -2.79 18.19
CA PHE A 132 -5.52 -3.63 18.73
C PHE A 132 -6.46 -4.15 17.64
N LEU A 133 -6.94 -3.26 16.77
CA LEU A 133 -7.80 -3.61 15.63
C LEU A 133 -7.06 -4.52 14.64
N GLY A 134 -5.76 -4.30 14.42
CA GLY A 134 -4.89 -5.18 13.64
C GLY A 134 -4.84 -6.60 14.18
N GLY A 135 -4.60 -6.75 15.48
CA GLY A 135 -4.59 -8.05 16.15
C GLY A 135 -5.95 -8.75 16.15
N TYR A 136 -7.04 -7.99 16.32
CA TYR A 136 -8.39 -8.52 16.18
C TYR A 136 -8.65 -9.03 14.76
N PHE A 137 -8.25 -8.26 13.75
CA PHE A 137 -8.38 -8.62 12.34
C PHE A 137 -7.55 -9.86 12.01
N TYR A 138 -6.31 -9.94 12.49
CA TYR A 138 -5.47 -11.13 12.38
C TYR A 138 -6.20 -12.38 12.91
N PHE A 139 -6.76 -12.31 14.12
CA PHE A 139 -7.50 -13.44 14.70
C PHE A 139 -8.68 -13.85 13.81
N LYS A 140 -9.45 -12.90 13.30
CA LYS A 140 -10.54 -13.18 12.35
C LYS A 140 -10.03 -13.91 11.10
N LEU A 141 -8.90 -13.47 10.55
CA LEU A 141 -8.28 -14.11 9.38
C LEU A 141 -7.82 -15.54 9.68
N ILE A 142 -7.26 -15.80 10.86
CA ILE A 142 -6.79 -17.14 11.22
C ILE A 142 -7.89 -18.07 11.75
N SER A 143 -9.06 -17.55 12.11
CA SER A 143 -10.17 -18.36 12.64
C SER A 143 -11.01 -19.02 11.55
N GLU A 144 -11.02 -18.46 10.34
CA GLU A 144 -11.83 -18.96 9.22
C GLU A 144 -10.96 -19.69 8.20
N GLU A 145 -11.49 -20.71 7.52
CA GLU A 145 -10.82 -21.26 6.34
C GLU A 145 -10.85 -20.22 5.21
N LYS A 146 -9.68 -19.96 4.61
CA LYS A 146 -9.54 -18.98 3.55
C LYS A 146 -9.36 -19.69 2.22
N ASN A 147 -10.09 -19.21 1.21
CA ASN A 147 -9.96 -19.64 -0.17
C ASN A 147 -8.93 -18.78 -0.92
N PHE A 148 -8.51 -19.20 -2.11
CA PHE A 148 -7.52 -18.53 -2.95
C PHE A 148 -7.90 -17.07 -3.25
N THR A 149 -9.19 -16.74 -3.27
CA THR A 149 -9.71 -15.38 -3.46
C THR A 149 -9.23 -14.40 -2.38
N PHE A 150 -8.97 -14.86 -1.16
CA PHE A 150 -8.37 -14.04 -0.11
C PHE A 150 -6.96 -13.58 -0.49
N ILE A 151 -6.13 -14.49 -1.00
CA ILE A 151 -4.76 -14.18 -1.44
C ILE A 151 -4.80 -13.21 -2.62
N ILE A 152 -5.69 -13.44 -3.59
CA ILE A 152 -5.87 -12.53 -4.74
C ILE A 152 -6.27 -11.13 -4.28
N ARG A 153 -7.23 -11.02 -3.34
CA ARG A 153 -7.63 -9.72 -2.79
C ARG A 153 -6.46 -9.02 -2.09
N PHE A 154 -5.70 -9.74 -1.25
CA PHE A 154 -4.53 -9.15 -0.60
C PHE A 154 -3.50 -8.65 -1.63
N LEU A 155 -3.08 -9.50 -2.57
CA LEU A 155 -2.07 -9.13 -3.57
C LEU A 155 -2.56 -8.03 -4.51
N GLY A 156 -3.85 -7.99 -4.83
CA GLY A 156 -4.45 -6.92 -5.63
C GLY A 156 -4.55 -5.60 -4.86
N ILE A 157 -4.92 -5.61 -3.58
CA ILE A 157 -4.91 -4.41 -2.72
C ILE A 157 -3.49 -3.90 -2.58
N PHE A 158 -2.52 -4.78 -2.32
CA PHE A 158 -1.12 -4.41 -2.18
C PHE A 158 -0.56 -3.79 -3.47
N TYR A 159 -0.89 -4.38 -4.62
CA TYR A 159 -0.56 -3.81 -5.93
C TYR A 159 -1.19 -2.42 -6.14
N ALA A 160 -2.48 -2.27 -5.87
CA ALA A 160 -3.16 -0.98 -6.00
C ALA A 160 -2.57 0.08 -5.04
N TYR A 161 -2.21 -0.31 -3.83
CA TYR A 161 -1.57 0.56 -2.85
C TYR A 161 -0.17 1.02 -3.31
N PHE A 162 0.59 0.17 -4.01
CA PHE A 162 1.84 0.59 -4.66
C PHE A 162 1.56 1.58 -5.80
N LEU A 163 0.62 1.27 -6.70
CA LEU A 163 0.23 2.15 -7.80
C LEU A 163 -0.28 3.52 -7.35
N LEU A 164 -0.91 3.60 -6.17
CA LEU A 164 -1.36 4.86 -5.60
C LEU A 164 -0.21 5.88 -5.53
N GLY A 165 1.03 5.46 -5.29
CA GLY A 165 2.18 6.38 -5.25
C GLY A 165 2.41 7.07 -6.59
N LEU A 166 2.30 6.34 -7.70
CA LEU A 166 2.41 6.88 -9.05
C LEU A 166 1.24 7.83 -9.34
N VAL A 167 0.01 7.43 -8.99
CA VAL A 167 -1.17 8.30 -9.12
C VAL A 167 -0.97 9.62 -8.39
N LEU A 168 -0.56 9.57 -7.12
CA LEU A 168 -0.34 10.77 -6.32
C LEU A 168 0.75 11.66 -6.92
N ASN A 169 1.85 11.07 -7.39
CA ASN A 169 2.93 11.82 -8.01
C ASN A 169 2.45 12.60 -9.25
N TRP A 170 1.68 11.96 -10.14
CA TRP A 170 1.19 12.62 -11.36
C TRP A 170 0.08 13.64 -11.10
N VAL A 171 -0.75 13.44 -10.06
CA VAL A 171 -1.83 14.37 -9.70
C VAL A 171 -1.29 15.61 -8.97
N PHE A 172 -0.40 15.44 -8.00
CA PHE A 172 0.01 16.53 -7.09
C PHE A 172 1.43 17.05 -7.34
N THR A 173 2.34 16.22 -7.87
CA THR A 173 3.76 16.59 -8.08
C THR A 173 4.24 16.24 -9.49
N PRO A 174 3.54 16.68 -10.54
CA PRO A 174 3.76 16.19 -11.89
C PRO A 174 5.14 16.50 -12.46
N ILE A 175 5.80 17.57 -12.01
CA ILE A 175 7.16 17.92 -12.45
C ILE A 175 8.17 16.85 -12.00
N ILE A 176 8.04 16.39 -10.76
CA ILE A 176 8.88 15.31 -10.22
C ILE A 176 8.55 14.00 -10.93
N ALA A 177 7.25 13.71 -11.10
CA ALA A 177 6.80 12.52 -11.82
C ALA A 177 7.36 12.48 -13.26
N ALA A 178 7.32 13.61 -13.98
CA ALA A 178 7.85 13.71 -15.33
C ALA A 178 9.38 13.52 -15.36
N ALA A 179 10.10 14.07 -14.38
CA ALA A 179 11.55 13.89 -14.26
C ALA A 179 11.95 12.42 -14.04
N ASP A 180 11.19 11.66 -13.23
CA ASP A 180 11.39 10.21 -13.05
C ASP A 180 11.23 9.44 -14.37
N PHE A 181 10.50 10.00 -15.33
CA PHE A 181 10.31 9.46 -16.68
C PHE A 181 11.27 10.06 -17.73
N GLY A 182 12.23 10.88 -17.31
CA GLY A 182 13.26 11.48 -18.16
C GLY A 182 12.84 12.77 -18.88
N PHE A 183 11.69 13.36 -18.52
CA PHE A 183 11.23 14.62 -19.10
C PHE A 183 11.74 15.82 -18.29
N VAL A 184 12.30 16.82 -18.96
CA VAL A 184 12.47 18.15 -18.39
C VAL A 184 11.17 18.94 -18.62
N PHE A 185 10.22 18.78 -17.69
CA PHE A 185 8.83 19.24 -17.88
C PHE A 185 8.72 20.72 -18.31
N ASN A 186 9.53 21.59 -17.73
CA ASN A 186 9.50 23.03 -17.99
C ASN A 186 10.07 23.44 -19.35
N GLU A 187 10.79 22.55 -20.04
CA GLU A 187 11.31 22.79 -21.40
C GLU A 187 10.32 22.38 -22.49
N LEU A 188 9.26 21.66 -22.13
CA LEU A 188 8.20 21.28 -23.05
C LEU A 188 7.29 22.47 -23.40
N THR A 189 6.74 22.46 -24.60
CA THR A 189 5.67 23.41 -24.97
C THR A 189 4.43 23.20 -24.10
N SER A 190 3.59 24.22 -23.95
CA SER A 190 2.35 24.13 -23.16
C SER A 190 1.45 22.96 -23.58
N ASP A 191 1.37 22.70 -24.89
CA ASP A 191 0.56 21.62 -25.44
C ASP A 191 1.17 20.25 -25.10
N ALA A 192 2.50 20.14 -25.15
CA ALA A 192 3.21 18.92 -24.76
C ALA A 192 3.11 18.67 -23.25
N GLN A 193 3.18 19.72 -22.42
CA GLN A 193 2.92 19.63 -20.98
C GLN A 193 1.50 19.11 -20.72
N ASN A 194 0.49 19.72 -21.36
CA ASN A 194 -0.90 19.30 -21.20
C ASN A 194 -1.11 17.84 -21.61
N ALA A 195 -0.61 17.43 -22.77
CA ALA A 195 -0.70 16.06 -23.25
C ALA A 195 -0.03 15.08 -22.29
N LEU A 196 1.18 15.38 -21.84
CA LEU A 196 1.92 14.54 -20.90
C LEU A 196 1.15 14.35 -19.59
N LEU A 197 0.69 15.46 -18.97
CA LEU A 197 -0.07 15.40 -17.72
C LEU A 197 -1.36 14.62 -17.89
N ARG A 198 -2.14 14.93 -18.92
CA ARG A 198 -3.42 14.28 -19.19
C ARG A 198 -3.24 12.78 -19.38
N ASP A 199 -2.29 12.39 -20.23
CA ASP A 199 -2.14 10.99 -20.67
C ASP A 199 -1.57 10.12 -19.55
N PHE A 200 -0.49 10.55 -18.89
CA PHE A 200 0.09 9.77 -17.78
C PHE A 200 -0.81 9.75 -16.55
N THR A 201 -1.48 10.87 -16.20
CA THR A 201 -2.44 10.86 -15.09
C THR A 201 -3.59 9.91 -15.38
N SER A 202 -4.18 9.96 -16.58
CA SER A 202 -5.24 9.04 -16.99
C SER A 202 -4.77 7.59 -16.96
N PHE A 203 -3.57 7.31 -17.48
CA PHE A 203 -2.96 5.99 -17.49
C PHE A 203 -2.83 5.39 -16.09
N PHE A 204 -2.23 6.12 -15.14
CA PHE A 204 -2.03 5.61 -13.78
C PHE A 204 -3.32 5.53 -12.98
N VAL A 205 -4.23 6.50 -13.14
CA VAL A 205 -5.54 6.48 -12.46
C VAL A 205 -6.38 5.32 -12.97
N ALA A 206 -6.45 5.09 -14.29
CA ALA A 206 -7.23 4.00 -14.86
C ALA A 206 -6.72 2.63 -14.42
N THR A 207 -5.40 2.40 -14.47
CA THR A 207 -4.77 1.14 -14.04
C THR A 207 -4.95 0.90 -12.54
N PHE A 208 -4.90 1.94 -11.71
CA PHE A 208 -5.25 1.88 -10.29
C PHE A 208 -6.72 1.47 -10.09
N LEU A 209 -7.67 2.14 -10.77
CA LEU A 209 -9.10 1.84 -10.67
C LEU A 209 -9.44 0.43 -11.13
N PHE A 210 -8.89 -0.03 -12.26
CA PHE A 210 -9.07 -1.40 -12.73
C PHE A 210 -8.56 -2.42 -11.71
N SER A 211 -7.43 -2.14 -11.06
CA SER A 211 -6.91 -3.04 -10.02
C SER A 211 -7.84 -3.13 -8.81
N ILE A 212 -8.41 -2.00 -8.37
CA ILE A 212 -9.42 -1.97 -7.31
C ILE A 212 -10.71 -2.70 -7.72
N LEU A 213 -11.19 -2.47 -8.94
CA LEU A 213 -12.35 -3.18 -9.48
C LEU A 213 -12.11 -4.69 -9.56
N GLY A 214 -10.92 -5.12 -9.97
CA GLY A 214 -10.50 -6.52 -9.98
C GLY A 214 -10.54 -7.15 -8.58
N VAL A 215 -10.05 -6.43 -7.57
CA VAL A 215 -10.12 -6.87 -6.17
C VAL A 215 -11.57 -7.01 -5.70
N ILE A 216 -12.42 -6.00 -5.94
CA ILE A 216 -13.79 -5.96 -5.44
C ILE A 216 -14.63 -7.06 -6.10
N THR A 217 -14.62 -7.09 -7.43
CA THR A 217 -15.50 -7.94 -8.25
C THR A 217 -14.96 -9.35 -8.44
N LEU A 218 -13.66 -9.58 -8.24
CA LEU A 218 -13.00 -10.83 -8.60
C LEU A 218 -13.26 -11.24 -10.07
N ASN A 219 -13.41 -10.25 -10.95
CA ASN A 219 -13.47 -10.48 -12.39
C ASN A 219 -12.03 -10.39 -12.96
N PRO A 220 -11.50 -11.47 -13.58
CA PRO A 220 -10.14 -11.50 -14.12
C PRO A 220 -9.92 -10.47 -15.25
N VAL A 221 -10.96 -10.03 -15.94
CA VAL A 221 -10.88 -9.04 -17.03
C VAL A 221 -10.25 -7.74 -16.52
N TRP A 222 -10.60 -7.27 -15.33
CA TRP A 222 -10.03 -6.03 -14.79
C TRP A 222 -8.52 -6.13 -14.55
N PHE A 223 -8.05 -7.27 -14.05
CA PHE A 223 -6.63 -7.52 -13.87
C PHE A 223 -5.90 -7.63 -15.23
N PHE A 224 -6.50 -8.27 -16.22
CA PHE A 224 -5.94 -8.31 -17.57
C PHE A 224 -5.89 -6.92 -18.22
N SER A 225 -6.90 -6.08 -18.04
CA SER A 225 -6.90 -4.71 -18.55
C SER A 225 -5.72 -3.90 -18.01
N THR A 226 -5.50 -3.92 -16.69
CA THR A 226 -4.32 -3.29 -16.07
C THR A 226 -3.02 -3.85 -16.66
N GLY A 227 -2.93 -5.18 -16.74
CA GLY A 227 -1.76 -5.88 -17.25
C GLY A 227 -1.41 -5.50 -18.69
N MET A 228 -2.38 -5.57 -19.59
CA MET A 228 -2.19 -5.28 -21.01
C MET A 228 -1.77 -3.84 -21.26
N ILE A 229 -2.28 -2.88 -20.49
CA ILE A 229 -1.87 -1.47 -20.59
C ILE A 229 -0.37 -1.32 -20.31
N TYR A 230 0.13 -1.93 -19.22
CA TYR A 230 1.55 -1.88 -18.86
C TYR A 230 2.44 -2.69 -19.81
N ILE A 231 2.04 -3.90 -20.20
CA ILE A 231 2.80 -4.69 -21.19
C ILE A 231 2.86 -3.94 -22.53
N GLY A 232 1.75 -3.32 -22.95
CA GLY A 232 1.69 -2.47 -24.13
C GLY A 232 2.67 -1.31 -24.04
N ALA A 233 2.69 -0.58 -22.92
CA ALA A 233 3.64 0.50 -22.68
C ALA A 233 5.10 0.00 -22.81
N GLY A 234 5.44 -1.11 -22.15
CA GLY A 234 6.77 -1.73 -22.24
C GLY A 234 7.17 -2.13 -23.66
N VAL A 235 6.26 -2.72 -24.43
CA VAL A 235 6.50 -3.08 -25.83
C VAL A 235 6.73 -1.83 -26.68
N PHE A 236 5.87 -0.80 -26.56
CA PHE A 236 6.02 0.42 -27.35
C PHE A 236 7.23 1.26 -26.93
N ASN A 237 7.69 1.14 -25.68
CA ASN A 237 8.96 1.68 -25.23
C ASN A 237 10.14 1.04 -26.00
N LEU A 238 10.16 -0.30 -26.11
CA LEU A 238 11.17 -1.01 -26.91
C LEU A 238 11.08 -0.64 -28.41
N VAL A 239 9.87 -0.46 -28.95
CA VAL A 239 9.69 0.01 -30.34
C VAL A 239 10.27 1.42 -30.52
N ALA A 240 10.05 2.34 -29.57
CA ALA A 240 10.64 3.67 -29.63
C ALA A 240 12.18 3.61 -29.68
N ILE A 241 12.80 2.77 -28.83
CA ILE A 241 14.25 2.58 -28.78
C ILE A 241 14.77 1.98 -30.09
N TYR A 242 14.23 0.83 -30.52
CA TYR A 242 14.83 0.04 -31.59
C TYR A 242 14.34 0.41 -32.99
N ALA A 243 13.11 0.90 -33.15
CA ALA A 243 12.54 1.26 -34.45
C ALA A 243 12.62 2.76 -34.75
N HIS A 244 12.55 3.62 -33.72
CA HIS A 244 12.61 5.08 -33.87
C HIS A 244 13.92 5.70 -33.38
N GLY A 245 14.86 4.88 -32.86
CA GLY A 245 16.20 5.32 -32.51
C GLY A 245 16.26 6.27 -31.31
N THR A 246 15.27 6.22 -30.40
CA THR A 246 15.29 7.04 -29.19
C THR A 246 16.37 6.55 -28.21
N GLY A 247 16.76 7.40 -27.26
CA GLY A 247 17.69 7.01 -26.20
C GLY A 247 17.22 5.78 -25.42
N PHE A 248 18.16 4.95 -24.97
CA PHE A 248 17.85 3.75 -24.19
C PHE A 248 17.26 4.15 -22.83
N ASN A 249 16.03 3.71 -22.58
CA ASN A 249 15.28 4.03 -21.36
C ASN A 249 14.91 2.72 -20.64
N GLN A 250 15.33 2.54 -19.38
CA GLN A 250 15.09 1.30 -18.63
C GLN A 250 13.67 1.20 -18.03
N ILE A 251 12.82 2.21 -18.23
CA ILE A 251 11.44 2.24 -17.70
C ILE A 251 10.61 1.04 -18.18
N PHE A 252 10.89 0.48 -19.36
CA PHE A 252 10.20 -0.71 -19.86
C PHE A 252 10.27 -1.90 -18.89
N ILE A 253 11.33 -1.98 -18.06
CA ILE A 253 11.47 -3.03 -17.04
C ILE A 253 10.38 -2.86 -15.99
N GLY A 254 10.19 -1.64 -15.49
CA GLY A 254 9.14 -1.31 -14.53
C GLY A 254 7.76 -1.59 -15.11
N GLU A 255 7.54 -1.25 -16.38
CA GLU A 255 6.29 -1.52 -17.09
C GLU A 255 6.00 -3.03 -17.20
N PHE A 256 6.99 -3.86 -17.56
CA PHE A 256 6.80 -5.31 -17.58
C PHE A 256 6.54 -5.90 -16.20
N VAL A 257 7.22 -5.41 -15.15
CA VAL A 257 6.97 -5.86 -13.77
C VAL A 257 5.55 -5.47 -13.32
N LEU A 258 5.14 -4.22 -13.55
CA LEU A 258 3.82 -3.72 -13.22
C LEU A 258 2.70 -4.38 -14.02
N GLY A 259 2.98 -4.82 -15.26
CA GLY A 259 2.03 -5.56 -16.09
C GLY A 259 1.91 -7.03 -15.72
N SER A 260 3.03 -7.68 -15.37
CA SER A 260 3.08 -9.12 -15.08
C SER A 260 2.31 -9.49 -13.80
N TRP A 261 2.37 -8.64 -12.77
CA TRP A 261 1.67 -8.88 -11.51
C TRP A 261 0.16 -9.05 -11.69
N PRO A 262 -0.60 -8.08 -12.24
CA PRO A 262 -2.04 -8.23 -12.40
C PRO A 262 -2.38 -9.34 -13.41
N ILE A 263 -1.58 -9.57 -14.46
CA ILE A 263 -1.79 -10.72 -15.36
C ILE A 263 -1.74 -12.04 -14.59
N ALA A 264 -0.75 -12.22 -13.70
CA ALA A 264 -0.66 -13.41 -12.88
C ALA A 264 -1.89 -13.59 -11.97
N LEU A 265 -2.38 -12.51 -11.37
CA LEU A 265 -3.62 -12.55 -10.57
C LEU A 265 -4.84 -12.93 -11.41
N GLY A 266 -5.01 -12.32 -12.58
CA GLY A 266 -6.09 -12.61 -13.52
C GLY A 266 -6.05 -14.05 -14.02
N LEU A 267 -4.87 -14.58 -14.36
CA LEU A 267 -4.69 -15.96 -14.80
C LEU A 267 -5.07 -16.96 -13.71
N VAL A 268 -4.57 -16.76 -12.49
CA VAL A 268 -4.90 -17.64 -11.36
C VAL A 268 -6.41 -17.65 -11.10
N LEU A 269 -7.04 -16.47 -11.14
CA LEU A 269 -8.48 -16.31 -10.94
C LEU A 269 -9.28 -17.04 -12.03
N TYR A 270 -8.96 -16.80 -13.30
CA TYR A 270 -9.61 -17.42 -14.44
C TYR A 270 -9.49 -18.95 -14.42
N LEU A 271 -8.29 -19.48 -14.16
CA LEU A 271 -8.05 -20.92 -14.11
C LEU A 271 -8.80 -21.59 -12.95
N LYS A 272 -8.93 -20.92 -11.81
CA LYS A 272 -9.68 -21.44 -10.65
C LYS A 272 -11.19 -21.39 -10.86
N GLN A 273 -11.71 -20.32 -11.48
CA GLN A 273 -13.13 -20.22 -11.86
C GLN A 273 -13.51 -21.29 -12.88
N LYS A 274 -12.68 -21.53 -13.91
CA LYS A 274 -12.93 -22.57 -14.91
C LYS A 274 -12.93 -24.00 -14.36
N LYS A 275 -12.17 -24.29 -13.30
CA LYS A 275 -12.12 -25.61 -12.64
C LYS A 275 -13.30 -25.87 -11.70
N THR A 276 -14.07 -24.82 -11.39
CA THR A 276 -15.24 -24.90 -10.52
C THR A 276 -16.41 -24.25 -11.27
N PRO A 277 -16.79 -24.77 -12.46
CA PRO A 277 -18.00 -24.28 -13.10
C PRO A 277 -19.16 -24.63 -12.16
N GLU A 278 -19.99 -23.62 -11.86
CA GLU A 278 -21.24 -23.83 -11.12
C GLU A 278 -22.12 -24.89 -11.79
#